data_AF-A0A819P5Q5-F1
#
_entry.id   AF-A0A819P5Q5-F1
#
_cell.length_a   1.000
_cell.length_b   1.000
_cell.length_c   1.000
_cell.angle_alpha   90.00
_cell.angle_beta   90.00
_cell.angle_gamma   90.00
#
_symmetry.space_group_name_H-M   'P 1'
#
loop_
_entity.id
_entity.type
_entity.pdbx_description
1 polymer ?
#
loop_
_entity_poly.entity_id
_entity_poly.type
_entity_poly.pdbx_seq_one_letter_code
_entity_poly.pdbx_strand_id
1 'polypeptide(L)'
;MVPPNLLINPGAESGSLLGWNQTGSSPAIVDSNGQFNENYYPHTGNFCFAGGNGPDSPSRLTQNVKLLGGVQGFTASQLDAGSLTAELSFYYQTWYNILLPYDLVQVSLTFRSSASILSTADSGEKTCTTSNPGWCRLINTFPLPRTVRSIDYTMTFIRKDVVGSNIDCYVDDNSLRII
;
A
#
# COMPACT_ATOMS: atom_id res chain seq x y z
N MET A 1 3.79 -21.29 -11.70
CA MET A 1 4.72 -20.67 -10.73
C MET A 1 4.18 -19.29 -10.42
N VAL A 2 4.14 -18.88 -9.15
CA VAL A 2 3.69 -17.53 -8.76
C VAL A 2 4.84 -16.55 -8.97
N PRO A 3 4.66 -15.42 -9.69
CA PRO A 3 5.72 -14.44 -9.85
C PRO A 3 6.19 -13.86 -8.50
N PRO A 4 7.48 -13.52 -8.35
CA PRO A 4 7.97 -12.87 -7.14
C PRO A 4 7.26 -11.53 -6.92
N ASN A 5 7.06 -11.15 -5.65
CA ASN A 5 6.56 -9.82 -5.30
C ASN A 5 7.57 -8.76 -5.72
N LEU A 6 7.11 -7.68 -6.35
CA LEU A 6 7.94 -6.56 -6.76
C LEU A 6 8.32 -5.66 -5.59
N LEU A 7 7.56 -5.71 -4.49
CA LEU A 7 7.80 -4.89 -3.31
C LEU A 7 8.87 -5.49 -2.41
N ILE A 8 9.74 -4.62 -1.90
CA ILE A 8 10.62 -4.96 -0.77
C ILE A 8 9.95 -4.55 0.55
N ASN A 9 10.17 -5.35 1.59
CA ASN A 9 9.57 -5.18 2.91
C ASN A 9 8.03 -4.96 2.85
N PRO A 10 7.26 -5.84 2.19
CA PRO A 10 5.84 -5.62 1.92
C PRO A 10 4.91 -5.68 3.14
N GLY A 11 5.33 -6.31 4.23
CA GLY A 11 4.57 -6.40 5.49
C GLY A 11 5.29 -5.69 6.65
N ALA A 12 6.16 -4.73 6.37
CA ALA A 12 6.95 -4.01 7.39
C ALA A 12 7.90 -4.89 8.26
N GLU A 13 8.04 -6.18 7.97
CA GLU A 13 8.79 -7.18 8.74
C GLU A 13 10.29 -6.88 8.98
N SER A 14 10.86 -5.86 8.35
CA SER A 14 12.17 -5.34 8.77
C SER A 14 12.14 -4.57 10.11
N GLY A 15 10.95 -4.34 10.69
CA GLY A 15 10.76 -3.50 11.87
C GLY A 15 10.96 -2.01 11.60
N SER A 16 11.03 -1.61 10.32
CA SER A 16 11.29 -0.23 9.90
C SER A 16 10.65 0.06 8.54
N LEU A 17 10.64 1.34 8.15
CA LEU A 17 10.20 1.78 6.82
C LEU A 17 11.30 1.65 5.75
N LEU A 18 12.32 0.82 5.98
CA LEU A 18 13.38 0.60 5.00
C LEU A 18 12.79 0.17 3.65
N GLY A 19 13.19 0.87 2.58
CA GLY A 19 12.67 0.66 1.23
C GLY A 19 11.40 1.44 0.89
N TRP A 20 10.85 2.20 1.83
CA TRP A 20 9.68 3.05 1.63
C TRP A 20 10.07 4.54 1.77
N ASN A 21 9.70 5.34 0.77
CA ASN A 21 9.82 6.79 0.86
C ASN A 21 8.56 7.38 1.48
N GLN A 22 8.72 8.07 2.59
CA GLN A 22 7.61 8.66 3.31
C GLN A 22 7.35 10.09 2.84
N THR A 23 6.10 10.41 2.56
CA THR A 23 5.64 11.76 2.20
C THR A 23 4.30 12.05 2.87
N GLY A 24 3.83 13.30 2.77
CA GLY A 24 2.65 13.75 3.49
C GLY A 24 3.00 14.54 4.74
N SER A 25 1.97 14.98 5.44
CA SER A 25 2.06 15.91 6.56
C SER A 25 2.15 15.22 7.92
N SER A 26 1.57 14.01 8.05
CA SER A 26 1.74 13.14 9.22
C SER A 26 2.62 11.94 8.89
N PRO A 27 3.53 11.52 9.78
CA PRO A 27 4.38 10.38 9.55
C PRO A 27 3.67 9.04 9.80
N ALA A 28 3.58 8.20 8.77
CA ALA A 28 3.25 6.79 8.93
C ALA A 28 4.33 6.09 9.77
N ILE A 29 3.95 4.98 10.41
CA ILE A 29 4.83 4.23 11.30
C ILE A 29 4.78 2.74 10.96
N VAL A 30 5.74 2.00 11.51
CA VAL A 30 5.62 0.54 11.66
C VAL A 30 5.06 0.28 13.05
N ASP A 31 3.91 -0.38 13.12
CA ASP A 31 3.37 -0.88 14.37
C ASP A 31 3.94 -2.27 14.65
N SER A 32 4.29 -2.52 15.90
CA SER A 32 4.95 -3.73 16.38
C SER A 32 4.01 -4.46 17.33
N ASN A 33 3.23 -5.42 16.83
CA ASN A 33 2.29 -6.20 17.65
C ASN A 33 1.25 -5.36 18.43
N GLY A 34 0.60 -4.39 17.77
CA GLY A 34 -0.52 -3.64 18.33
C GLY A 34 -0.12 -2.66 19.44
N GLN A 35 1.08 -2.08 19.34
CA GLN A 35 1.55 -1.04 20.25
C GLN A 35 0.99 0.33 19.90
N PHE A 36 0.62 0.55 18.63
CA PHE A 36 -0.02 1.78 18.19
C PHE A 36 -1.44 1.88 18.75
N ASN A 37 -2.30 0.88 18.47
CA ASN A 37 -3.57 0.68 19.17
C ASN A 37 -3.67 -0.74 19.73
N GLU A 38 -4.04 -0.84 21.00
CA GLU A 38 -4.17 -2.12 21.69
C GLU A 38 -5.14 -3.05 20.95
N ASN A 39 -4.74 -4.32 20.79
CA ASN A 39 -5.46 -5.38 20.08
C ASN A 39 -5.50 -5.27 18.54
N TYR A 40 -4.88 -4.26 17.93
CA TYR A 40 -4.72 -4.17 16.47
C TYR A 40 -3.44 -4.88 16.03
N TYR A 41 -3.46 -6.21 16.07
CA TYR A 41 -2.30 -7.02 15.71
C TYR A 41 -2.06 -7.07 14.19
N PRO A 42 -0.79 -7.23 13.74
CA PRO A 42 -0.44 -7.53 12.35
C PRO A 42 -1.25 -8.67 11.74
N HIS A 43 -1.43 -8.67 10.42
CA HIS A 43 -2.15 -9.75 9.73
C HIS A 43 -1.29 -11.01 9.68
N THR A 44 0.00 -10.84 9.36
CA THR A 44 1.02 -11.87 9.54
C THR A 44 2.26 -11.30 10.19
N GLY A 45 3.17 -12.15 10.63
CA GLY A 45 4.44 -11.71 11.19
C GLY A 45 4.31 -10.95 12.53
N ASN A 46 5.16 -9.94 12.72
CA ASN A 46 5.20 -9.15 13.96
C ASN A 46 4.97 -7.65 13.72
N PHE A 47 4.91 -7.22 12.47
CA PHE A 47 4.87 -5.81 12.12
C PHE A 47 3.79 -5.53 11.08
N CYS A 48 3.23 -4.32 11.10
CA CYS A 48 2.39 -3.83 10.02
C CYS A 48 2.60 -2.32 9.83
N PHE A 49 2.13 -1.77 8.72
CA PHE A 49 2.15 -0.32 8.54
C PHE A 49 0.92 0.31 9.18
N ALA A 50 1.10 1.43 9.87
CA ALA A 50 0.01 2.22 10.43
C ALA A 50 0.12 3.68 9.99
N GLY A 51 -1.03 4.36 9.89
CA GLY A 51 -1.10 5.76 9.46
C GLY A 51 -0.40 6.75 10.42
N GLY A 52 -0.18 6.35 11.68
CA GLY A 52 0.67 7.04 12.63
C GLY A 52 0.01 8.22 13.36
N ASN A 53 0.83 8.99 14.08
CA ASN A 53 0.40 10.11 14.91
C ASN A 53 0.53 11.42 14.14
N GLY A 54 -0.55 12.18 14.02
CA GLY A 54 -0.52 13.53 13.49
C GLY A 54 -1.90 14.02 13.06
N PRO A 55 -2.23 15.29 13.30
CA PRO A 55 -3.54 15.81 12.95
C PRO A 55 -3.74 15.92 11.43
N ASP A 56 -2.64 16.02 10.69
CA ASP A 56 -2.64 16.32 9.27
C ASP A 56 -2.71 15.05 8.41
N SER A 57 -3.55 15.08 7.39
CA SER A 57 -3.80 13.96 6.48
C SER A 57 -3.62 14.41 5.03
N PRO A 58 -3.15 13.53 4.13
CA PRO A 58 -2.83 12.11 4.37
C PRO A 58 -1.34 11.84 4.62
N SER A 59 -1.06 10.70 5.24
CA SER A 59 0.28 10.11 5.25
C SER A 59 0.47 9.18 4.05
N ARG A 60 1.70 9.10 3.50
CA ARG A 60 1.99 8.26 2.33
C ARG A 60 3.32 7.52 2.47
N LEU A 61 3.31 6.27 2.05
CA LEU A 61 4.50 5.43 1.87
C LEU A 61 4.59 4.98 0.42
N THR A 62 5.67 5.35 -0.26
CA THR A 62 5.86 5.08 -1.69
C THR A 62 7.10 4.24 -1.94
N GLN A 63 6.97 3.25 -2.84
CA GLN A 63 8.11 2.52 -3.40
C GLN A 63 8.06 2.59 -4.93
N ASN A 64 9.16 3.02 -5.55
CA ASN A 64 9.31 2.92 -7.00
C ASN A 64 9.87 1.54 -7.36
N VAL A 65 9.05 0.70 -7.99
CA VAL A 65 9.46 -0.64 -8.43
C VAL A 65 9.86 -0.63 -9.89
N LYS A 66 11.04 -1.16 -10.20
CA LYS A 66 11.52 -1.31 -11.57
C LYS A 66 10.91 -2.55 -12.22
N LEU A 67 10.38 -2.40 -13.43
CA LEU A 67 9.90 -3.52 -14.25
C LEU A 67 10.95 -3.96 -15.26
N LEU A 68 11.51 -3.00 -16.01
CA LEU A 68 12.56 -3.28 -17.00
C LEU A 68 13.84 -3.73 -16.30
N GLY A 69 14.24 -4.99 -16.54
CA GLY A 69 15.39 -5.59 -15.85
C GLY A 69 15.24 -5.66 -14.33
N GLY A 70 14.01 -5.55 -13.81
CA GLY A 70 13.71 -5.64 -12.38
C GLY A 70 13.70 -7.07 -11.87
N VAL A 71 13.11 -7.26 -10.69
CA VAL A 71 13.03 -8.57 -10.01
C VAL A 71 12.35 -9.64 -10.87
N GLN A 72 11.31 -9.26 -11.62
CA GLN A 72 10.61 -10.16 -12.55
C GLN A 72 11.25 -10.25 -13.94
N GLY A 73 12.35 -9.53 -14.20
CA GLY A 73 13.18 -9.71 -15.39
C GLY A 73 12.57 -9.32 -16.74
N PHE A 74 11.55 -8.46 -16.77
CA PHE A 74 10.92 -8.07 -18.03
C PHE A 74 11.87 -7.32 -18.97
N THR A 75 11.77 -7.62 -20.25
CA THR A 75 12.44 -6.89 -21.32
C THR A 75 11.59 -5.71 -21.80
N ALA A 76 12.22 -4.78 -22.53
CA ALA A 76 11.49 -3.66 -23.13
C ALA A 76 10.42 -4.14 -24.12
N SER A 77 10.72 -5.14 -24.96
CA SER A 77 9.75 -5.68 -25.93
C SER A 77 8.51 -6.30 -25.27
N GLN A 78 8.67 -6.96 -24.13
CA GLN A 78 7.54 -7.52 -23.36
C GLN A 78 6.65 -6.40 -22.79
N LEU A 79 7.25 -5.36 -22.22
CA LEU A 79 6.52 -4.23 -21.65
C LEU A 79 5.84 -3.39 -22.75
N ASP A 80 6.46 -3.29 -23.93
CA ASP A 80 5.96 -2.50 -25.05
C ASP A 80 4.81 -3.20 -25.81
N ALA A 81 4.69 -4.53 -25.68
CA ALA A 81 3.58 -5.29 -26.25
C ALA A 81 2.22 -4.89 -25.65
N GLY A 82 2.19 -4.45 -24.39
CA GLY A 82 0.98 -3.98 -23.70
C GLY A 82 -0.04 -5.09 -23.41
N SER A 83 0.42 -6.33 -23.19
CA SER A 83 -0.42 -7.49 -22.87
C SER A 83 -0.35 -7.91 -21.40
N LEU A 84 0.47 -7.23 -20.60
CA LEU A 84 0.73 -7.57 -19.19
C LEU A 84 -0.25 -6.87 -18.26
N THR A 85 -0.46 -7.45 -17.07
CA THR A 85 -1.36 -6.92 -16.05
C THR A 85 -0.67 -6.84 -14.69
N ALA A 86 -0.87 -5.75 -13.95
CA ALA A 86 -0.46 -5.65 -12.55
C ALA A 86 -1.55 -6.24 -11.66
N GLU A 87 -1.20 -7.21 -10.83
CA GLU A 87 -2.03 -7.66 -9.72
C GLU A 87 -1.60 -6.92 -8.44
N LEU A 88 -2.55 -6.17 -7.87
CA LEU A 88 -2.44 -5.50 -6.59
C LEU A 88 -3.21 -6.31 -5.55
N SER A 89 -2.57 -6.67 -4.43
CA SER A 89 -3.27 -7.17 -3.25
C SER A 89 -2.65 -6.58 -1.99
N PHE A 90 -3.47 -6.38 -0.96
CA PHE A 90 -3.01 -6.01 0.37
C PHE A 90 -4.10 -6.37 1.38
N TYR A 91 -3.71 -6.52 2.63
CA TYR A 91 -4.61 -6.58 3.76
C TYR A 91 -4.69 -5.21 4.42
N TYR A 92 -5.88 -4.83 4.86
CA TYR A 92 -6.11 -3.58 5.57
C TYR A 92 -7.09 -3.77 6.72
N GLN A 93 -6.89 -2.99 7.77
CA GLN A 93 -7.83 -2.85 8.88
C GLN A 93 -7.93 -1.38 9.28
N THR A 94 -9.05 -1.00 9.88
CA THR A 94 -9.33 0.36 10.31
C THR A 94 -9.94 0.31 11.69
N TRP A 95 -9.57 1.24 12.57
CA TRP A 95 -10.15 1.28 13.90
C TRP A 95 -11.65 1.53 13.82
N TYR A 96 -12.41 0.68 14.49
CA TYR A 96 -13.85 0.76 14.49
C TYR A 96 -14.36 1.55 15.69
N ASN A 97 -15.09 2.63 15.39
CA ASN A 97 -15.92 3.34 16.35
C ASN A 97 -17.28 3.64 15.71
N ILE A 98 -18.36 3.15 16.31
CA ILE A 98 -19.72 3.30 15.79
C ILE A 98 -20.19 4.76 15.70
N LEU A 99 -19.53 5.68 16.40
CA LEU A 99 -19.90 7.09 16.49
C LEU A 99 -19.02 8.02 15.63
N LEU A 100 -17.96 7.52 15.00
CA LEU A 100 -17.01 8.34 14.24
C LEU A 100 -16.80 7.82 12.81
N PRO A 101 -16.48 8.70 11.86
CA PRO A 101 -16.03 8.27 10.54
C PRO A 101 -14.77 7.41 10.63
N TYR A 102 -14.70 6.35 9.84
CA TYR A 102 -13.50 5.51 9.75
C TYR A 102 -12.41 6.22 8.97
N ASP A 103 -11.19 6.19 9.49
CA ASP A 103 -10.00 6.46 8.69
C ASP A 103 -9.89 5.42 7.56
N LEU A 104 -9.28 5.82 6.46
CA LEU A 104 -9.29 5.05 5.22
C LEU A 104 -7.89 4.74 4.74
N VAL A 105 -7.78 3.62 4.04
CA VAL A 105 -6.61 3.23 3.27
C VAL A 105 -6.91 3.36 1.79
N GLN A 106 -5.95 3.85 1.01
CA GLN A 106 -5.95 3.73 -0.43
C GLN A 106 -4.57 3.29 -0.91
N VAL A 107 -4.51 2.38 -1.87
CA VAL A 107 -3.28 2.08 -2.61
C VAL A 107 -3.44 2.54 -4.05
N SER A 108 -2.45 3.28 -4.55
CA SER A 108 -2.37 3.69 -5.95
C SER A 108 -1.10 3.16 -6.63
N LEU A 109 -1.24 2.90 -7.93
CA LEU A 109 -0.18 2.50 -8.83
C LEU A 109 -0.01 3.60 -9.89
N THR A 110 1.08 4.35 -9.83
CA THR A 110 1.45 5.31 -10.88
C THR A 110 2.41 4.64 -11.85
N PHE A 111 1.93 4.36 -13.06
CA PHE A 111 2.71 3.75 -14.12
C PHE A 111 3.58 4.81 -14.80
N ARG A 112 4.89 4.56 -14.89
CA ARG A 112 5.84 5.50 -15.49
C ARG A 112 6.59 4.86 -16.63
N SER A 113 6.81 5.64 -17.69
CA SER A 113 7.83 5.36 -18.70
C SER A 113 9.20 5.84 -18.18
N SER A 114 10.23 5.77 -19.02
CA SER A 114 11.52 6.39 -18.71
C SER A 114 11.48 7.93 -18.68
N ALA A 115 10.46 8.55 -19.25
CA ALA A 115 10.40 10.01 -19.44
C ALA A 115 9.25 10.69 -18.69
N SER A 116 8.15 9.99 -18.41
CA SER A 116 6.93 10.60 -17.88
C SER A 116 6.04 9.61 -17.12
N ILE A 117 5.05 10.15 -16.44
CA ILE A 117 3.89 9.38 -15.98
C ILE A 117 3.03 9.01 -17.20
N LEU A 118 2.54 7.77 -17.23
CA LEU A 118 1.65 7.25 -18.27
C LEU A 118 0.19 7.27 -17.80
N SER A 119 -0.06 6.75 -16.61
CA SER A 119 -1.37 6.73 -15.97
C SER A 119 -1.25 6.43 -14.48
N THR A 120 -2.34 6.61 -13.74
CA THR A 120 -2.49 6.16 -12.36
C THR A 120 -3.76 5.32 -12.25
N ALA A 121 -3.68 4.20 -11.54
CA ALA A 121 -4.83 3.43 -11.08
C ALA A 121 -4.83 3.42 -9.56
N ASP A 122 -6.01 3.30 -8.94
CA ASP A 122 -6.13 3.24 -7.49
C ASP A 122 -7.18 2.24 -7.02
N SER A 123 -7.07 1.80 -5.77
CA SER A 123 -7.99 0.86 -5.15
C SER A 123 -9.35 1.47 -4.80
N GLY A 124 -9.49 2.79 -4.85
CA GLY A 124 -10.46 3.56 -4.06
C GLY A 124 -10.10 3.60 -2.58
N GLU A 125 -10.72 4.53 -1.84
CA GLU A 125 -10.64 4.56 -0.37
C GLU A 125 -11.31 3.31 0.23
N LYS A 126 -10.70 2.71 1.25
CA LYS A 126 -11.15 1.47 1.91
C LYS A 126 -11.23 1.61 3.41
N THR A 127 -12.27 1.03 3.98
CA THR A 127 -12.44 0.75 5.41
C THR A 127 -12.81 -0.72 5.58
N CYS A 128 -12.33 -1.34 6.66
CA CYS A 128 -12.70 -2.71 7.00
C CYS A 128 -13.75 -2.66 8.11
N THR A 129 -14.97 -3.10 7.80
CA THR A 129 -16.12 -3.07 8.72
C THR A 129 -16.39 -4.43 9.37
N THR A 130 -15.47 -5.38 9.25
CA THR A 130 -15.58 -6.67 9.96
C THR A 130 -15.49 -6.42 11.47
N SER A 131 -16.21 -7.23 12.26
CA SER A 131 -16.28 -7.09 13.72
C SER A 131 -14.89 -6.98 14.36
N ASN A 132 -14.70 -5.89 15.11
CA ASN A 132 -13.49 -5.44 15.80
C ASN A 132 -12.66 -6.54 16.50
N PRO A 133 -11.32 -6.58 16.36
CA PRO A 133 -10.48 -6.18 15.20
C PRO A 133 -10.44 -7.29 14.12
N GLY A 134 -10.33 -6.90 12.84
CA GLY A 134 -10.32 -7.85 11.72
C GLY A 134 -9.73 -7.28 10.44
N TRP A 135 -9.04 -8.13 9.68
CA TRP A 135 -8.38 -7.78 8.43
C TRP A 135 -9.27 -8.07 7.23
N CYS A 136 -9.40 -7.08 6.34
CA CYS A 136 -10.01 -7.23 5.03
C CYS A 136 -8.92 -7.37 3.97
N ARG A 137 -9.20 -8.15 2.93
CA ARG A 137 -8.29 -8.29 1.78
C ARG A 137 -8.86 -7.59 0.57
N LEU A 138 -8.01 -6.86 -0.13
CA LEU A 138 -8.28 -6.39 -1.50
C LEU A 138 -7.41 -7.14 -2.50
N ILE A 139 -7.98 -7.45 -3.66
CA ILE A 139 -7.27 -7.90 -4.85
C ILE A 139 -7.86 -7.14 -6.05
N ASN A 140 -7.02 -6.44 -6.79
CA ASN A 140 -7.38 -5.78 -8.05
C ASN A 140 -6.35 -6.13 -9.12
N THR A 141 -6.78 -6.06 -10.38
CA THR A 141 -5.90 -6.20 -11.54
C THR A 141 -6.02 -4.98 -12.44
N PHE A 142 -4.88 -4.48 -12.93
CA PHE A 142 -4.81 -3.29 -13.78
C PHE A 142 -3.96 -3.56 -15.03
N PRO A 143 -4.45 -3.30 -16.24
CA PRO A 143 -3.64 -3.47 -17.45
C PRO A 143 -2.43 -2.52 -17.42
N LEU A 144 -1.26 -3.02 -17.81
CA LEU A 144 -0.06 -2.19 -17.94
C LEU A 144 -0.15 -1.32 -19.20
N PRO A 145 0.05 -0.01 -19.10
CA PRO A 145 0.25 0.82 -20.28
C PRO A 145 1.48 0.34 -21.05
N ARG A 146 1.43 0.41 -22.39
CA ARG A 146 2.63 0.22 -23.22
C ARG A 146 3.72 1.19 -22.80
N THR A 147 4.98 0.80 -22.97
CA THR A 147 6.16 1.63 -22.64
C THR A 147 6.41 1.87 -21.15
N VAL A 148 5.63 1.24 -20.27
CA VAL A 148 5.89 1.27 -18.82
C VAL A 148 7.25 0.67 -18.49
N ARG A 149 7.94 1.28 -17.52
CA ARG A 149 9.30 0.89 -17.07
C ARG A 149 9.38 0.75 -15.55
N SER A 150 8.56 1.48 -14.82
CA SER A 150 8.45 1.39 -13.37
C SER A 150 7.02 1.69 -12.92
N ILE A 151 6.72 1.32 -11.68
CA ILE A 151 5.46 1.65 -11.00
C ILE A 151 5.81 2.31 -9.67
N ASP A 152 5.21 3.45 -9.35
CA ASP A 152 5.18 3.90 -7.96
C ASP A 152 4.00 3.24 -7.27
N TYR A 153 4.29 2.35 -6.33
CA TYR A 153 3.30 1.81 -5.41
C TYR A 153 3.20 2.76 -4.22
N THR A 154 2.04 3.37 -4.01
CA THR A 154 1.82 4.31 -2.91
C THR A 154 0.68 3.85 -2.02
N MET A 155 1.01 3.55 -0.75
CA MET A 155 0.01 3.46 0.32
C MET A 155 -0.32 4.88 0.79
N THR A 156 -1.61 5.17 0.95
CA THR A 156 -2.11 6.43 1.47
C THR A 156 -3.01 6.14 2.67
N PHE A 157 -2.67 6.72 3.81
CA PHE A 157 -3.42 6.66 5.05
C PHE A 157 -4.16 7.98 5.23
N ILE A 158 -5.49 7.91 5.24
CA ILE A 158 -6.38 9.06 5.14
C ILE A 158 -7.17 9.18 6.42
N ARG A 159 -6.96 10.27 7.14
CA ARG A 159 -7.76 10.62 8.30
C ARG A 159 -9.15 11.11 7.88
N LYS A 160 -10.20 10.59 8.48
CA LYS A 160 -11.59 11.07 8.38
C LYS A 160 -12.16 11.50 9.72
N ASP A 161 -11.62 11.01 10.84
CA ASP A 161 -11.98 11.57 12.15
C ASP A 161 -11.38 12.96 12.32
N VAL A 162 -12.21 13.94 12.70
CA VAL A 162 -11.80 15.33 12.94
C VAL A 162 -11.48 15.62 14.41
N VAL A 163 -11.73 14.68 15.32
CA VAL A 163 -11.60 14.87 16.77
C VAL A 163 -10.32 14.24 17.33
N GLY A 164 -9.88 13.09 16.80
CA GLY A 164 -8.68 12.38 17.26
C GLY A 164 -7.34 13.07 16.99
N SER A 165 -6.25 12.35 17.21
CA SER A 165 -4.87 12.79 16.91
C SER A 165 -4.12 11.84 15.99
N ASN A 166 -4.74 10.71 15.63
CA ASN A 166 -4.11 9.57 14.99
C ASN A 166 -4.81 9.28 13.66
N ILE A 167 -4.09 8.58 12.78
CA ILE A 167 -4.67 7.98 11.58
C ILE A 167 -4.75 6.47 11.82
N ASP A 168 -5.90 6.02 12.33
CA ASP A 168 -6.14 4.69 12.86
C ASP A 168 -6.49 3.68 11.75
N CYS A 169 -5.64 3.62 10.73
CA CYS A 169 -5.73 2.63 9.68
C CYS A 169 -4.39 1.95 9.44
N TYR A 170 -4.48 0.68 9.03
CA TYR A 170 -3.35 -0.23 8.99
C TYR A 170 -3.34 -0.99 7.67
N VAL A 171 -2.14 -1.28 7.19
CA VAL A 171 -1.90 -2.05 5.96
C VAL A 171 -0.84 -3.10 6.23
N ASP A 172 -1.06 -4.30 5.71
CA ASP A 172 -0.11 -5.39 5.82
C ASP A 172 -0.16 -6.28 4.56
N ASP A 173 0.84 -7.15 4.42
CA ASP A 173 0.94 -8.16 3.35
C ASP A 173 0.74 -7.58 1.95
N ASN A 174 1.38 -6.45 1.68
CA ASN A 174 1.30 -5.79 0.38
C ASN A 174 1.89 -6.68 -0.72
N SER A 175 1.22 -6.77 -1.84
CA SER A 175 1.65 -7.55 -3.00
C SER A 175 1.43 -6.77 -4.28
N LEU A 176 2.49 -6.59 -5.04
CA LEU A 176 2.44 -6.12 -6.42
C LEU A 176 3.18 -7.12 -7.29
N ARG A 177 2.49 -7.69 -8.26
CA ARG A 177 3.07 -8.64 -9.24
C ARG A 177 2.63 -8.25 -10.64
N ILE A 178 3.45 -8.54 -11.64
CA ILE A 178 3.01 -8.54 -13.03
C ILE A 178 2.69 -9.98 -13.44
N ILE A 179 1.50 -10.19 -13.99
CA ILE A 179 0.97 -11.46 -14.50
C ILE A 179 0.68 -11.38 -16.00
#